data_AF-A0A851UX19-F1
#
_entry.id   AF-A0A851UX19-F1
#
_cell.length_a   1.000
_cell.length_b   1.000
_cell.length_c   1.000
_cell.angle_alpha   90.00
_cell.angle_beta   90.00
_cell.angle_gamma   90.00
#
_symmetry.space_group_name_H-M   'P 1'
#
loop_
_entity.id
_entity.type
_entity.pdbx_description
1 polymer ?
#
loop_
_entity_poly.entity_id
_entity_poly.type
_entity_poly.pdbx_seq_one_letter_code
_entity_poly.pdbx_strand_id
1 'polypeptide(L)'
;MVKIVTVKTQAYPDQKPGTSGLRKRVKVFQSNANYAENFIQSIVSTVEPALRQEATLVVGGDGRFYMTEAIQLIVRIAAAN
;
A
#
# COMPACT_ATOMS: atom_id res chain seq x y z
N MET A 1 3.72 1.00 22.66
CA MET A 1 4.60 1.32 21.51
C MET A 1 4.36 0.30 20.43
N VAL A 2 4.32 0.72 19.16
CA VAL A 2 4.22 -0.19 18.01
C VAL A 2 5.62 -0.64 17.57
N LYS A 3 5.73 -1.84 16.99
CA LYS A 3 7.00 -2.42 16.52
C LYS A 3 7.09 -2.33 15.00
N ILE A 4 8.23 -1.91 14.49
CA ILE A 4 8.57 -2.00 13.06
C ILE A 4 9.07 -3.41 12.77
N VAL A 5 8.51 -4.03 11.73
CA VAL A 5 8.87 -5.38 11.28
C VAL A 5 9.07 -5.38 9.77
N THR A 6 10.05 -6.17 9.31
CA THR A 6 10.28 -6.43 7.89
C THR A 6 9.66 -7.77 7.53
N VAL A 7 8.74 -7.77 6.56
CA VAL A 7 8.06 -8.98 6.08
C VAL A 7 8.63 -9.36 4.72
N LYS A 8 9.16 -10.58 4.60
CA LYS A 8 9.58 -11.11 3.30
C LYS A 8 8.35 -11.34 2.43
N THR A 9 8.43 -10.94 1.17
CA THR A 9 7.32 -11.03 0.21
C THR A 9 7.83 -11.45 -1.16
N GLN A 10 6.91 -11.82 -2.06
CA GLN A 10 7.21 -12.16 -3.46
C GLN A 10 6.59 -11.11 -4.37
N ALA A 11 7.32 -10.69 -5.41
CA ALA A 11 6.84 -9.69 -6.35
C ALA A 11 5.72 -10.23 -7.25
N TYR A 12 4.79 -9.36 -7.62
CA TYR A 12 3.71 -9.67 -8.58
C TYR A 12 3.99 -9.00 -9.93
N PRO A 13 3.93 -9.74 -11.06
CA PRO A 13 4.23 -9.19 -12.38
C PRO A 13 3.15 -8.26 -12.92
N ASP A 14 1.98 -8.20 -12.28
CA ASP A 14 0.76 -7.57 -12.81
C ASP A 14 0.34 -6.28 -12.07
N GLN A 15 1.23 -5.72 -11.25
CA GLN A 15 1.02 -4.49 -10.47
C GLN A 15 1.43 -3.22 -11.21
N LYS A 16 1.21 -3.17 -12.52
CA LYS A 16 1.41 -1.95 -13.32
C LYS A 16 0.17 -1.05 -13.20
N PRO A 17 0.26 0.14 -12.57
CA PRO A 17 -0.85 1.07 -12.55
C PRO A 17 -1.14 1.58 -13.97
N GLY A 18 -2.43 1.69 -14.30
CA GLY A 18 -2.87 2.38 -15.51
C GLY A 18 -2.98 3.89 -15.29
N THR A 19 -3.55 4.60 -16.25
CA THR A 19 -3.80 6.06 -16.16
C THR A 19 -4.69 6.45 -14.97
N SER A 20 -5.55 5.55 -14.50
CA SER A 20 -6.43 5.75 -13.34
C SER A 20 -6.09 4.85 -12.15
N GLY A 21 -4.80 4.50 -12.00
CA GLY A 21 -4.30 3.66 -10.91
C GLY A 21 -4.39 2.15 -11.18
N LEU A 22 -4.07 1.35 -10.16
CA LEU A 22 -4.14 -0.11 -10.22
C LEU A 22 -5.56 -0.59 -9.92
N ARG A 23 -6.21 -1.20 -10.92
CA ARG A 23 -7.55 -1.74 -10.80
C ARG A 23 -7.52 -3.26 -10.90
N LYS A 24 -7.98 -3.94 -9.85
CA LYS A 24 -8.17 -5.40 -9.80
C LYS A 24 -9.46 -5.71 -9.07
N ARG A 25 -9.99 -6.92 -9.26
CA ARG A 25 -11.15 -7.40 -8.48
C ARG A 25 -10.77 -7.45 -7.00
N VAL A 26 -11.69 -7.11 -6.10
CA VAL A 26 -11.45 -7.13 -4.64
C VAL A 26 -10.86 -8.47 -4.18
N LYS A 27 -11.35 -9.59 -4.75
CA LYS A 27 -10.85 -10.93 -4.43
C LYS A 27 -9.33 -11.09 -4.65
N VAL A 28 -8.75 -10.39 -5.64
CA VAL A 28 -7.30 -10.39 -5.89
C VAL A 28 -6.57 -9.77 -4.71
N PHE A 29 -7.01 -8.61 -4.23
CA PHE A 29 -6.41 -7.95 -3.06
C PHE A 29 -6.55 -8.76 -1.78
N GLN A 30 -7.65 -9.50 -1.60
CA GLN A 30 -7.90 -10.28 -0.39
C GLN A 30 -7.23 -11.67 -0.38
N SER A 31 -7.13 -12.31 -1.54
CA SER A 31 -6.72 -13.73 -1.60
C SER A 31 -5.24 -13.92 -1.91
N ASN A 32 -4.62 -12.90 -2.52
CA ASN A 32 -3.20 -12.95 -2.84
C ASN A 32 -2.41 -12.33 -1.70
N ALA A 33 -1.57 -13.15 -1.06
CA ALA A 33 -0.75 -12.72 0.06
C ALA A 33 0.10 -11.49 -0.29
N ASN A 34 0.06 -10.47 0.56
CA ASN A 34 0.80 -9.22 0.40
C ASN A 34 0.52 -8.44 -0.90
N TYR A 35 -0.59 -8.70 -1.61
CA TYR A 35 -0.84 -8.03 -2.88
C TYR A 35 -1.05 -6.52 -2.70
N ALA A 36 -1.87 -6.11 -1.73
CA ALA A 36 -2.05 -4.69 -1.43
C ALA A 36 -0.76 -4.08 -0.85
N GLU A 37 -0.14 -4.78 0.09
CA GLU A 37 1.05 -4.35 0.83
C GLU A 37 2.23 -4.10 -0.10
N ASN A 38 2.50 -4.99 -1.05
CA ASN A 38 3.56 -4.83 -2.03
C ASN A 38 3.37 -3.56 -2.86
N PHE A 39 2.14 -3.31 -3.32
CA PHE A 39 1.84 -2.15 -4.13
C PHE A 39 1.93 -0.85 -3.33
N ILE A 40 1.43 -0.84 -2.09
CA ILE A 40 1.54 0.31 -1.17
C ILE A 40 3.02 0.61 -0.88
N GLN A 41 3.81 -0.41 -0.52
CA GLN A 41 5.24 -0.25 -0.30
C GLN A 41 5.94 0.28 -1.55
N SER A 42 5.57 -0.19 -2.74
CA SER A 42 6.13 0.31 -4.01
C SER A 42 5.82 1.79 -4.23
N ILE A 43 4.62 2.26 -3.88
CA ILE A 43 4.25 3.69 -3.96
C ILE A 43 5.11 4.52 -2.99
N VAL A 44 5.18 4.12 -1.72
CA VAL A 44 5.96 4.85 -0.70
C VAL A 44 7.45 4.88 -1.06
N SER A 45 7.96 3.81 -1.66
CA SER A 45 9.34 3.72 -2.13
C SER A 45 9.70 4.71 -3.24
N THR A 46 8.73 5.34 -3.90
CA THR A 46 9.01 6.41 -4.88
C THR A 46 9.39 7.74 -4.21
N VAL A 47 9.10 7.90 -2.92
CA VAL A 47 9.48 9.07 -2.13
C VAL A 47 10.89 8.86 -1.57
N GLU A 48 11.79 9.79 -1.89
CA GLU A 48 13.16 9.83 -1.37
C GLU A 48 13.17 9.75 0.16
N PRO A 49 13.98 8.87 0.79
CA PRO A 49 13.96 8.65 2.23
C PRO A 49 14.12 9.94 3.05
N ALA A 50 14.97 10.86 2.61
CA ALA A 50 15.23 12.12 3.30
C ALA A 50 14.01 13.06 3.34
N LEU A 51 13.03 12.89 2.45
CA LEU A 51 11.84 13.73 2.37
C LEU A 51 10.65 13.16 3.15
N ARG A 52 10.70 11.89 3.57
CA ARG A 52 9.53 11.19 4.15
C ARG A 52 9.11 11.75 5.50
N GLN A 53 10.05 12.15 6.34
CA GLN A 53 9.78 12.58 7.71
C GLN A 53 8.90 13.85 7.76
N GLU A 54 9.09 14.76 6.80
CA GLU A 54 8.33 16.01 6.69
C GLU A 54 7.18 15.91 5.67
N ALA A 55 7.02 14.76 5.02
CA ALA A 55 5.96 14.54 4.05
C ALA A 55 4.62 14.25 4.73
N THR A 56 3.54 14.71 4.10
CA THR A 56 2.18 14.34 4.48
C THR A 56 1.49 13.71 3.27
N LEU A 57 0.95 12.50 3.45
CA LEU A 57 0.13 11.82 2.44
C LEU A 57 -1.35 11.91 2.82
N VAL A 58 -2.16 12.43 1.90
CA VAL A 58 -3.62 12.40 2.03
C VAL A 58 -4.13 11.02 1.57
N VAL A 59 -4.94 10.37 2.41
CA VAL A 59 -5.51 9.04 2.13
C VAL A 59 -7.03 9.12 2.19
N GLY A 60 -7.71 8.59 1.17
CA GLY A 60 -9.17 8.58 1.08
C GLY A 60 -9.68 7.61 0.03
N GLY A 61 -10.99 7.40 0.01
CA GLY A 61 -11.66 6.52 -0.94
C GLY A 61 -13.16 6.85 -1.04
N ASP A 62 -13.86 6.12 -1.91
CA ASP A 62 -15.27 6.35 -2.23
C ASP A 62 -16.26 5.52 -1.38
N GLY A 63 -15.79 4.89 -0.30
CA GLY A 63 -16.60 4.09 0.61
C GLY A 63 -16.86 2.65 0.17
N ARG A 64 -16.31 2.18 -0.96
CA ARG A 64 -16.53 0.81 -1.42
C ARG A 64 -15.98 -0.25 -0.46
N PHE A 65 -16.51 -1.46 -0.60
CA PHE A 65 -16.02 -2.64 0.11
C PHE A 65 -14.50 -2.81 -0.03
N TYR A 66 -13.82 -3.21 1.05
CA TYR A 66 -12.36 -3.30 1.22
C TYR A 66 -11.61 -1.97 1.43
N MET A 67 -12.28 -0.81 1.36
CA MET A 67 -11.63 0.50 1.56
C MET A 67 -11.01 0.62 2.95
N THR A 68 -11.76 0.29 4.01
CA THR A 68 -11.31 0.43 5.40
C THR A 68 -10.06 -0.41 5.66
N GLU A 69 -10.05 -1.64 5.16
CA GLU A 69 -8.92 -2.56 5.25
C GLU A 69 -7.69 -2.03 4.51
N ALA A 70 -7.86 -1.52 3.29
CA ALA A 70 -6.78 -0.90 2.52
C ALA A 70 -6.19 0.32 3.23
N ILE A 71 -7.03 1.20 3.80
CA ILE A 71 -6.57 2.37 4.57
C ILE A 71 -5.73 1.93 5.77
N GLN A 72 -6.16 0.89 6.50
CA GLN A 72 -5.39 0.35 7.62
C GLN A 72 -4.02 -0.18 7.21
N LEU A 73 -3.91 -0.82 6.03
CA LEU A 73 -2.62 -1.24 5.48
C LEU A 73 -1.73 -0.03 5.13
N ILE A 74 -2.30 1.00 4.49
CA ILE A 74 -1.57 2.24 4.14
C ILE A 74 -0.99 2.89 5.39
N VAL A 75 -1.79 3.05 6.45
CA VAL A 75 -1.32 3.67 7.71
C VAL A 75 -0.16 2.88 8.33
N ARG A 76 -0.25 1.55 8.37
CA ARG A 76 0.81 0.70 8.95
C ARG A 76 2.10 0.77 8.14
N ILE A 77 2.01 0.70 6.82
CA ILE A 77 3.18 0.71 5.93
C ILE A 77 3.82 2.10 5.90
N ALA A 78 3.01 3.16 5.84
CA ALA A 78 3.50 4.54 5.89
C ALA A 78 4.22 4.85 7.21
N ALA A 79 3.66 4.43 8.36
CA ALA A 79 4.29 4.63 9.67
C ALA A 79 5.61 3.85 9.85
N ALA A 80 5.84 2.81 9.05
CA ALA A 80 7.03 1.97 9.11
C ALA A 80 8.13 2.37 8.09
N ASN A 81 7.89 3.40 7.27
CA ASN A 81 8.74 3.85 6.16
C ASN A 81 9.32 5.24 6.35
#